data_AF-A0A3C0TXU1-F1
#
_entry.id   AF-A0A3C0TXU1-F1
#
_cell.length_a   1.000
_cell.length_b   1.000
_cell.length_c   1.000
_cell.angle_alpha   90.00
_cell.angle_beta   90.00
_cell.angle_gamma   90.00
#
_symmetry.space_group_name_H-M   'P 1'
#
loop_
_entity.id
_entity.type
_entity.pdbx_description
1 polymer ?
#
loop_
_entity_poly.entity_id
_entity_poly.type
_entity_poly.pdbx_seq_one_letter_code
_entity_poly.pdbx_strand_id
1 'polypeptide(L)'
;MKKSGFTQFWSRILLAGGLALAGPSQPASTAESARSAYPELLPHRAIYKVTLAPNRGRGQIVGVDGRMVTDLQTTCEGYISSQRMVTRMVDESDELSVSDIFASSWESLDGRSYQFSVRQRLDNDLIAEYEGNTDADAASGAVRAILRKPVEKTVTLPAEILFPNGYMKALLE
;
A
#
# COMPACT_ATOMS: atom_id res chain seq x y z
N MET A 1 10.12 -41.85 -11.34
CA MET A 1 10.13 -43.32 -11.16
C MET A 1 11.46 -43.78 -10.58
N LYS A 2 11.53 -44.01 -9.27
CA LYS A 2 12.55 -44.86 -8.65
C LYS A 2 11.89 -45.54 -7.45
N LYS A 3 11.92 -46.86 -7.49
CA LYS A 3 11.15 -47.81 -6.68
C LYS A 3 11.95 -48.23 -5.43
N SER A 4 11.21 -48.92 -4.56
CA SER A 4 11.62 -49.85 -3.49
C SER A 4 12.10 -49.19 -2.19
N GLY A 5 11.52 -49.48 -1.02
CA GLY A 5 10.72 -50.65 -0.64
C GLY A 5 11.48 -51.39 0.44
N PHE A 6 11.05 -51.24 1.69
CA PHE A 6 11.51 -52.08 2.78
C PHE A 6 10.30 -52.57 3.56
N THR A 7 9.96 -53.82 3.29
CA THR A 7 8.96 -54.62 3.98
C THR A 7 9.71 -55.53 4.94
N GLN A 8 9.26 -55.66 6.19
CA GLN A 8 9.08 -56.92 6.95
C GLN A 8 8.69 -56.58 8.41
N PHE A 9 7.47 -56.87 8.85
CA PHE A 9 6.99 -58.17 9.39
C PHE A 9 7.70 -58.59 10.67
N TRP A 10 7.12 -58.27 11.83
CA TRP A 10 7.12 -59.14 13.01
C TRP A 10 5.74 -59.09 13.67
N SER A 11 5.25 -60.26 14.05
CA SER A 11 3.88 -60.51 14.49
C SER A 11 3.87 -60.99 15.95
N ARG A 12 2.78 -60.65 16.66
CA ARG A 12 2.22 -61.22 17.91
C ARG A 12 2.89 -60.83 19.24
N ILE A 13 2.08 -60.28 20.15
CA ILE A 13 1.72 -60.89 21.47
C ILE A 13 0.48 -60.16 22.05
N LEU A 14 -0.32 -60.93 22.79
CA LEU A 14 -1.66 -60.67 23.35
C LEU A 14 -1.63 -60.03 24.76
N LEU A 15 -2.76 -59.40 25.10
CA LEU A 15 -3.38 -59.12 26.42
C LEU A 15 -2.56 -58.41 27.53
N ALA A 16 -3.08 -57.27 28.00
CA ALA A 16 -3.64 -57.11 29.35
C ALA A 16 -4.10 -55.65 29.58
N GLY A 17 -5.22 -55.48 30.28
CA GLY A 17 -5.77 -54.19 30.66
C GLY A 17 -4.84 -53.41 31.59
N GLY A 18 -4.92 -52.08 31.50
CA GLY A 18 -4.19 -51.15 32.34
C GLY A 18 -4.86 -49.78 32.30
N LEU A 19 -5.51 -49.45 33.40
CA LEU A 19 -6.05 -48.14 33.75
C LEU A 19 -4.91 -47.11 33.80
N ALA A 20 -4.92 -46.05 32.98
CA ALA A 20 -4.01 -44.92 33.19
C ALA A 20 -4.50 -43.61 32.53
N LEU A 21 -4.97 -42.72 33.40
CA LEU A 21 -4.63 -41.30 33.48
C LEU A 21 -4.91 -40.41 32.25
N ALA A 22 -5.97 -39.61 32.39
CA ALA A 22 -6.16 -38.37 31.65
C ALA A 22 -4.90 -37.49 31.73
N GLY A 23 -4.17 -37.40 30.62
CA GLY A 23 -3.06 -36.46 30.48
C GLY A 23 -3.59 -35.04 30.31
N PRO A 24 -2.93 -34.02 30.87
CA PRO A 24 -3.31 -32.63 30.65
C PRO A 24 -3.16 -32.30 29.16
N SER A 25 -4.28 -31.91 28.55
CA SER A 25 -4.36 -31.27 27.24
C SER A 25 -3.46 -30.04 27.24
N GLN A 26 -2.34 -30.08 26.52
CA GLN A 26 -1.51 -28.90 26.29
C GLN A 26 -2.34 -27.87 25.50
N PRO A 27 -2.49 -26.62 25.99
CA PRO A 27 -3.08 -25.57 25.18
C PRO A 27 -2.18 -25.35 23.95
N ALA A 28 -2.81 -25.32 22.78
CA ALA A 28 -2.17 -25.00 21.52
C ALA A 28 -1.41 -23.67 21.67
N SER A 29 -0.13 -23.69 21.27
CA SER A 29 0.71 -22.52 21.13
C SER A 29 -0.07 -21.44 20.37
N THR A 30 -0.39 -20.33 21.04
CA THR A 30 -0.78 -19.12 20.33
C THR A 30 0.38 -18.77 19.42
N ALA A 31 0.15 -18.81 18.11
CA ALA A 31 1.08 -18.26 17.15
C ALA A 31 1.23 -16.77 17.51
N GLU A 32 2.35 -16.43 18.13
CA GLU A 32 2.80 -15.07 18.27
C GLU A 32 2.90 -14.53 16.85
N SER A 33 1.91 -13.73 16.43
CA SER A 33 1.99 -13.02 15.16
C SER A 33 3.29 -12.24 15.22
N ALA A 34 4.23 -12.58 14.35
CA ALA A 34 5.44 -11.82 14.15
C ALA A 34 5.02 -10.37 13.90
N ARG A 35 5.11 -9.54 14.93
CA ARG A 35 4.80 -8.12 14.83
C ARG A 35 5.82 -7.58 13.83
N SER A 36 5.32 -7.07 12.72
CA SER A 36 6.13 -6.44 11.68
C SER A 36 7.17 -5.53 12.37
N ALA A 37 8.45 -5.70 12.04
CA ALA A 37 9.55 -4.93 12.64
C ALA A 37 9.42 -3.42 12.42
N TYR A 38 8.56 -3.04 11.46
CA TYR A 38 8.33 -1.67 11.07
C TYR A 38 7.27 -0.98 11.92
N PRO A 39 7.48 0.29 12.32
CA PRO A 39 6.49 1.07 13.06
C PRO A 39 5.16 1.12 12.29
N GLU A 40 4.07 0.84 13.00
CA GLU A 40 2.73 0.88 12.41
C GLU A 40 2.32 2.33 12.19
N LEU A 41 1.91 2.66 10.96
CA LEU A 41 1.39 4.00 10.67
C LEU A 41 0.03 4.17 11.33
N LEU A 42 -0.10 5.19 12.17
CA LEU A 42 -1.36 5.50 12.83
C LEU A 42 -2.33 6.20 11.85
N PRO A 43 -3.60 5.77 11.78
CA PRO A 43 -4.63 6.48 11.04
C PRO A 43 -4.75 7.93 11.49
N HIS A 44 -4.79 8.85 10.55
CA HIS A 44 -4.92 10.27 10.86
C HIS A 44 -5.48 11.04 9.67
N ARG A 45 -5.98 12.24 9.96
CA ARG A 45 -6.32 13.24 8.96
C ARG A 45 -5.60 14.54 9.30
N ALA A 46 -4.92 15.11 8.32
CA ALA A 46 -4.27 16.40 8.46
C ALA A 46 -4.72 17.38 7.37
N ILE A 47 -4.86 18.65 7.75
CA ILE A 47 -5.26 19.75 6.87
C ILE A 47 -4.15 20.79 6.90
N TYR A 48 -3.63 21.14 5.72
CA TYR A 48 -2.54 22.08 5.54
C TYR A 48 -3.04 23.31 4.77
N LYS A 49 -2.54 24.49 5.15
CA LYS A 49 -2.64 25.69 4.32
C LYS A 49 -1.49 25.66 3.31
N VAL A 50 -1.80 25.92 2.05
CA VAL A 50 -0.83 26.03 0.96
C VAL A 50 -0.70 27.50 0.59
N THR A 51 0.53 28.01 0.57
CA THR A 51 0.85 29.40 0.20
C THR A 51 2.09 29.43 -0.68
N LEU A 52 2.21 30.45 -1.53
CA LEU A 52 3.40 30.64 -2.34
C LEU A 52 4.59 30.97 -1.43
N ALA A 53 5.65 30.17 -1.52
CA ALA A 53 6.93 30.49 -0.87
C ALA A 53 7.59 31.68 -1.59
N PRO A 54 8.44 32.48 -0.91
CA PRO A 54 9.12 33.61 -1.54
C PRO A 54 9.88 33.16 -2.81
N ASN A 55 9.45 33.67 -3.96
CA ASN A 55 10.03 33.30 -5.25
C ASN A 55 11.32 34.11 -5.48
N ARG A 56 12.45 33.43 -5.74
CA ARG A 56 13.72 34.07 -6.13
C ARG A 56 13.96 34.06 -7.65
N GLY A 57 13.01 33.58 -8.45
CA GLY A 57 13.11 33.48 -9.91
C GLY A 57 11.94 34.11 -10.67
N ARG A 58 11.97 34.00 -12.01
CA ARG A 58 10.87 34.38 -12.92
C ARG A 58 9.86 33.24 -13.01
N GLY A 59 8.93 33.17 -12.06
CA GLY A 59 7.78 32.25 -12.15
C GLY A 59 6.55 33.03 -12.60
N GLN A 60 5.81 32.50 -13.58
CA GLN A 60 4.58 33.13 -14.09
C GLN A 60 3.47 33.25 -13.03
N ILE A 61 3.55 32.48 -11.94
CA ILE A 61 2.60 32.53 -10.82
C ILE A 61 3.10 33.49 -9.74
N VAL A 62 2.33 34.53 -9.46
CA VAL A 62 2.62 35.56 -8.46
C VAL A 62 1.85 35.36 -7.15
N GLY A 63 0.83 34.50 -7.14
CA GLY A 63 0.05 34.20 -5.94
C GLY A 63 -0.43 32.75 -5.89
N VAL A 64 -0.40 32.16 -4.69
CA VAL A 64 -1.00 30.85 -4.40
C VAL A 64 -1.66 30.92 -3.02
N ASP A 65 -2.94 30.52 -2.96
CA ASP A 65 -3.67 30.27 -1.71
C ASP A 65 -4.49 28.99 -1.86
N GLY A 66 -4.34 28.06 -0.93
CA GLY A 66 -4.98 26.77 -1.04
C GLY A 66 -4.99 25.96 0.24
N ARG A 67 -5.53 24.75 0.10
CA ARG A 67 -5.57 23.75 1.17
C ARG A 67 -5.22 22.38 0.63
N MET A 68 -4.52 21.62 1.44
CA MET A 68 -4.27 20.20 1.20
C MET A 68 -4.83 19.40 2.38
N VAL A 69 -5.61 18.37 2.09
CA VAL A 69 -6.09 17.40 3.07
C VAL A 69 -5.44 16.08 2.76
N THR A 70 -4.86 15.43 3.77
CA THR A 70 -4.43 14.04 3.69
C THR A 70 -5.19 13.21 4.72
N ASP A 71 -5.53 11.99 4.34
CA ASP A 71 -6.24 11.02 5.17
C ASP A 71 -5.54 9.67 5.00
N LEU A 72 -5.19 9.06 6.13
CA LEU A 72 -4.67 7.71 6.21
C LEU A 72 -5.62 6.89 7.08
N GLN A 73 -6.06 5.76 6.55
CA GLN A 73 -6.86 4.77 7.26
C GLN A 73 -6.16 3.42 7.21
N THR A 74 -6.40 2.60 8.23
CA THR A 74 -5.92 1.22 8.32
C THR A 74 -7.11 0.28 8.30
N THR A 75 -7.02 -0.78 7.51
CA THR A 75 -7.94 -1.92 7.50
C THR A 75 -7.19 -3.19 7.91
N CYS A 76 -7.89 -4.32 8.02
CA CYS A 76 -7.25 -5.61 8.29
C CYS A 76 -6.28 -6.06 7.18
N GLU A 77 -6.46 -5.54 5.96
CA GLU A 77 -5.75 -6.01 4.76
C GLU A 77 -4.77 -4.97 4.20
N GLY A 78 -4.89 -3.70 4.57
CA GLY A 78 -4.05 -2.65 4.01
C GLY A 78 -4.28 -1.25 4.56
N TYR A 79 -3.57 -0.30 3.95
CA TYR A 79 -3.73 1.13 4.16
C TYR A 79 -4.57 1.73 3.05
N ILE A 80 -5.49 2.64 3.40
CA ILE A 80 -6.17 3.52 2.44
C ILE A 80 -5.62 4.93 2.65
N SER A 81 -4.99 5.49 1.63
CA SER A 81 -4.44 6.85 1.66
C SER A 81 -5.17 7.72 0.66
N SER A 82 -5.60 8.91 1.07
CA SER A 82 -6.13 9.91 0.14
C SER A 82 -5.51 11.28 0.39
N GLN A 83 -5.40 12.05 -0.68
CA GLN A 83 -4.89 13.41 -0.65
C GLN A 83 -5.71 14.27 -1.61
N ARG A 84 -6.22 15.40 -1.13
CA ARG A 84 -6.86 16.41 -1.99
C ARG A 84 -6.16 17.74 -1.79
N MET A 85 -5.71 18.35 -2.88
CA MET A 85 -5.13 19.68 -2.87
C MET A 85 -5.93 20.59 -3.79
N VAL A 86 -6.47 21.66 -3.22
CA VAL A 86 -7.17 22.71 -3.98
C VAL A 86 -6.38 24.01 -3.81
N THR A 87 -5.97 24.62 -4.91
CA THR A 87 -5.18 25.85 -4.94
C THR A 87 -5.79 26.84 -5.91
N ARG A 88 -5.85 28.11 -5.48
CA ARG A 88 -6.09 29.26 -6.33
C ARG A 88 -4.74 29.86 -6.68
N MET A 89 -4.49 30.05 -7.96
CA MET A 89 -3.23 30.56 -8.49
C MET A 89 -3.51 31.84 -9.27
N VAL A 90 -2.71 32.87 -9.04
CA VAL A 90 -2.77 34.13 -9.77
C VAL A 90 -1.46 34.30 -10.53
N ASP A 91 -1.55 34.66 -11.80
CA ASP A 91 -0.39 34.87 -12.67
C ASP A 91 0.03 36.36 -12.77
N GLU A 92 1.10 36.65 -13.51
CA GLU A 92 1.60 38.02 -13.71
C GLU A 92 0.60 38.94 -14.45
N SER A 93 -0.38 38.37 -15.16
CA SER A 93 -1.45 39.09 -15.87
C SER A 93 -2.69 39.29 -15.01
N ASP A 94 -2.63 38.93 -13.71
CA ASP A 94 -3.75 38.90 -12.76
C ASP A 94 -4.84 37.89 -13.15
N GLU A 95 -4.50 36.88 -13.95
CA GLU A 95 -5.40 35.78 -14.31
C GLU A 95 -5.47 34.76 -13.17
N LEU A 96 -6.70 34.42 -12.77
CA LEU A 96 -6.97 33.44 -11.73
C LEU A 96 -7.24 32.06 -12.35
N SER A 97 -6.57 31.04 -11.83
CA SER A 97 -6.89 29.63 -12.11
C SER A 97 -7.05 28.84 -10.82
N VAL A 98 -7.87 27.78 -10.88
CA VAL A 98 -8.13 26.86 -9.76
C VAL A 98 -7.65 25.47 -10.12
N SER A 99 -6.63 24.97 -9.42
CA SER A 99 -6.20 23.57 -9.54
C SER A 99 -6.75 22.72 -8.40
N ASP A 100 -7.39 21.60 -8.74
CA ASP A 100 -7.87 20.57 -7.82
C ASP A 100 -7.25 19.22 -8.18
N ILE A 101 -6.33 18.74 -7.34
CA ILE A 101 -5.68 17.44 -7.46
C ILE A 101 -6.25 16.53 -6.39
N PHE A 102 -6.76 15.37 -6.81
CA PHE A 102 -7.20 14.33 -5.90
C PHE A 102 -6.50 13.02 -6.21
N ALA A 103 -5.80 12.48 -5.22
CA ALA A 103 -5.16 11.19 -5.27
C ALA A 103 -5.75 10.27 -4.20
N SER A 104 -5.93 9.00 -4.54
CA SER A 104 -6.32 7.96 -3.60
C SER A 104 -5.60 6.66 -3.92
N SER A 105 -5.25 5.90 -2.90
CA SER A 105 -4.59 4.61 -3.06
C SER A 105 -5.00 3.62 -1.98
N TRP A 106 -4.85 2.34 -2.32
CA TRP A 106 -4.88 1.23 -1.38
C TRP A 106 -3.57 0.45 -1.50
N GLU A 107 -2.98 0.09 -0.37
CA GLU A 107 -1.71 -0.63 -0.28
C GLU A 107 -1.87 -1.80 0.70
N SER A 108 -1.53 -3.02 0.28
CA SER A 108 -1.61 -4.19 1.15
C SER A 108 -0.55 -4.16 2.25
N LEU A 109 -0.86 -4.74 3.42
CA LEU A 109 0.09 -4.79 4.54
C LEU A 109 1.36 -5.60 4.24
N ASP A 110 1.29 -6.53 3.28
CA ASP A 110 2.43 -7.33 2.81
C ASP A 110 3.31 -6.60 1.78
N GLY A 111 2.93 -5.39 1.35
CA GLY A 111 3.67 -4.59 0.37
C GLY A 111 3.63 -5.13 -1.06
N ARG A 112 2.72 -6.04 -1.40
CA ARG A 112 2.69 -6.71 -2.71
C ARG A 112 1.65 -6.15 -3.68
N SER A 113 0.63 -5.48 -3.16
CA SER A 113 -0.48 -4.96 -3.93
C SER A 113 -0.64 -3.46 -3.69
N TYR A 114 -0.78 -2.73 -4.78
CA TYR A 114 -1.00 -1.30 -4.77
C TYR A 114 -2.02 -0.94 -5.84
N GLN A 115 -3.02 -0.16 -5.48
CA GLN A 115 -3.99 0.42 -6.41
C GLN A 115 -4.00 1.92 -6.21
N PHE A 116 -4.08 2.68 -7.31
CA PHE A 116 -4.11 4.14 -7.24
C PHE A 116 -5.05 4.75 -8.27
N SER A 117 -5.54 5.93 -7.94
CA SER A 117 -6.22 6.86 -8.84
C SER A 117 -5.73 8.28 -8.55
N VAL A 118 -5.44 9.04 -9.60
CA VAL A 118 -5.10 10.46 -9.54
C VAL A 118 -5.94 11.19 -10.56
N ARG A 119 -6.61 12.25 -10.14
CA ARG A 119 -7.38 13.16 -11.01
C ARG A 119 -6.90 14.56 -10.78
N GLN A 120 -6.72 15.29 -11.86
CA GLN A 120 -6.35 16.70 -11.83
C GLN A 120 -7.38 17.49 -12.63
N ARG A 121 -7.92 18.53 -11.99
CA ARG A 121 -8.77 19.52 -12.64
C ARG A 121 -8.09 20.88 -12.65
N LEU A 122 -8.31 21.61 -13.73
CA LEU A 122 -7.99 23.03 -13.86
C LEU A 122 -9.29 23.74 -14.22
N ASP A 123 -9.69 24.72 -13.42
CA ASP A 123 -10.93 25.48 -13.62
C ASP A 123 -12.16 24.59 -13.80
N ASN A 124 -12.21 23.52 -12.99
CA ASN A 124 -13.23 22.47 -12.98
C ASN A 124 -13.20 21.50 -14.19
N ASP A 125 -12.36 21.74 -15.19
CA ASP A 125 -12.15 20.84 -16.31
C ASP A 125 -11.16 19.74 -15.97
N LEU A 126 -11.49 18.49 -16.32
CA LEU A 126 -10.60 17.35 -16.11
C LEU A 126 -9.45 17.40 -17.12
N ILE A 127 -8.25 17.70 -16.65
CA ILE A 127 -7.06 17.84 -17.50
C ILE A 127 -6.14 16.62 -17.46
N ALA A 128 -6.19 15.82 -16.38
CA ALA A 128 -5.47 14.56 -16.31
C ALA A 128 -6.17 13.55 -15.40
N GLU A 129 -6.09 12.28 -15.79
CA GLU A 129 -6.57 11.15 -14.99
C GLU A 129 -5.63 9.96 -15.17
N TYR A 130 -5.19 9.40 -14.05
CA TYR A 130 -4.32 8.23 -13.98
C TYR A 130 -4.95 7.22 -13.06
N GLU A 131 -4.97 5.97 -13.48
CA GLU A 131 -5.46 4.86 -12.69
C GLU A 131 -4.56 3.67 -12.96
N GLY A 132 -4.29 2.89 -11.92
CA GLY A 132 -3.53 1.67 -12.08
C GLY A 132 -3.58 0.79 -10.87
N ASN A 133 -3.11 -0.42 -11.05
CA ASN A 133 -2.91 -1.38 -9.98
C ASN A 133 -1.67 -2.21 -10.24
N THR A 134 -1.20 -2.88 -9.21
CA THR A 134 -0.20 -3.94 -9.36
C THR A 134 -0.87 -5.30 -9.28
N ASP A 135 -0.31 -6.23 -10.05
CA ASP A 135 -0.53 -7.66 -9.88
C ASP A 135 0.79 -8.26 -9.40
N ALA A 136 0.69 -9.11 -8.39
CA ALA A 136 1.80 -9.95 -7.98
C ALA A 136 2.06 -11.04 -9.03
N ASP A 137 3.30 -11.15 -9.53
CA ASP A 137 3.74 -12.37 -10.19
C ASP A 137 4.20 -13.37 -9.12
N ALA A 138 3.33 -14.36 -8.84
CA ALA A 138 3.58 -15.38 -7.83
C ALA A 138 4.79 -16.28 -8.15
N ALA A 139 5.25 -16.33 -9.41
CA ALA A 139 6.34 -17.20 -9.84
C ALA A 139 7.72 -16.54 -9.75
N SER A 140 7.81 -15.23 -10.05
CA SER A 140 9.08 -14.50 -10.12
C SER A 140 9.34 -13.57 -8.93
N GLY A 141 8.31 -13.25 -8.14
CA GLY A 141 8.38 -12.21 -7.11
C GLY A 141 8.43 -10.79 -7.67
N ALA A 142 8.41 -10.63 -9.00
CA ALA A 142 8.31 -9.33 -9.65
C ALA A 142 6.91 -8.72 -9.48
N VAL A 143 6.86 -7.40 -9.47
CA VAL A 143 5.61 -6.65 -9.43
C VAL A 143 5.26 -6.19 -10.85
N ARG A 144 4.10 -6.61 -11.36
CA ARG A 144 3.59 -6.12 -12.64
C ARG A 144 2.65 -4.95 -12.39
N ALA A 145 3.07 -3.75 -12.78
CA ALA A 145 2.22 -2.56 -12.73
C ALA A 145 1.40 -2.44 -14.01
N ILE A 146 0.09 -2.31 -13.86
CA ILE A 146 -0.87 -2.08 -14.94
C ILE A 146 -1.42 -0.67 -14.78
N LEU A 147 -0.99 0.23 -15.65
CA LEU A 147 -1.63 1.52 -15.84
C LEU A 147 -2.87 1.29 -16.70
N ARG A 148 -4.04 1.74 -16.24
CA ARG A 148 -5.34 1.63 -16.93
C ARG A 148 -5.73 2.93 -17.63
N LYS A 149 -5.37 4.08 -17.03
CA LYS A 149 -5.59 5.41 -17.61
C LYS A 149 -4.28 6.22 -17.62
N PRO A 150 -4.08 7.10 -18.60
CA PRO A 150 -4.98 7.41 -19.72
C PRO A 150 -4.98 6.38 -20.85
N VAL A 151 -3.92 5.57 -20.95
CA VAL A 151 -3.77 4.49 -21.93
C VAL A 151 -3.28 3.26 -21.19
N GLU A 152 -3.85 2.10 -21.52
CA GLU A 152 -3.43 0.86 -20.88
C GLU A 152 -1.96 0.57 -21.20
N LYS A 153 -1.16 0.38 -20.14
CA LYS A 153 0.25 0.03 -20.27
C LYS A 153 0.66 -0.86 -19.11
N THR A 154 1.34 -1.95 -19.45
CA THR A 154 1.94 -2.84 -18.47
C THR A 154 3.43 -2.56 -18.36
N VAL A 155 3.94 -2.47 -17.13
CA VAL A 155 5.35 -2.28 -16.81
C VAL A 155 5.75 -3.30 -15.74
N THR A 156 6.85 -4.01 -15.97
CA THR A 156 7.46 -4.85 -14.94
C THR A 156 8.34 -3.97 -14.05
N LEU A 157 8.05 -3.94 -12.76
CA LEU A 157 8.86 -3.27 -11.75
C LEU A 157 9.89 -4.25 -11.16
N PRO A 158 11.03 -3.76 -10.63
CA PRO A 158 11.97 -4.57 -9.87
C PRO A 158 11.29 -5.29 -8.70
N ALA A 159 11.89 -6.38 -8.21
CA ALA A 159 11.36 -7.12 -7.07
C ALA A 159 11.45 -6.32 -5.75
N GLU A 160 12.44 -5.43 -5.64
CA GLU A 160 12.69 -4.60 -4.46
C GLU A 160 12.11 -3.19 -4.65
N ILE A 161 10.78 -3.07 -4.63
CA ILE A 161 10.10 -1.76 -4.60
C ILE A 161 9.33 -1.58 -3.30
N LEU A 162 9.23 -0.33 -2.86
CA LEU A 162 8.35 0.07 -1.77
C LEU A 162 7.25 0.97 -2.32
N PHE A 163 6.01 0.65 -1.97
CA PHE A 163 4.88 1.54 -2.15
C PHE A 163 4.90 2.65 -1.08
N PRO A 164 4.10 3.73 -1.23
CA PRO A 164 4.26 4.94 -0.42
C PRO A 164 4.23 4.72 1.10
N ASN A 165 3.34 3.88 1.62
CA ASN A 165 3.27 3.62 3.06
C ASN A 165 4.43 2.72 3.51
N GLY A 166 4.78 1.68 2.73
CA GLY A 166 5.99 0.89 2.97
C GLY A 166 7.26 1.72 3.00
N TYR A 167 7.38 2.70 2.09
CA TYR A 167 8.48 3.67 2.09
C TYR A 167 8.47 4.57 3.33
N MET A 168 7.29 5.06 3.73
CA MET A 168 7.15 5.87 4.94
C MET A 168 7.56 5.09 6.20
N LYS A 169 7.17 3.82 6.29
CA LYS A 169 7.57 2.94 7.40
C LYS A 169 9.08 2.76 7.44
N ALA A 170 9.72 2.52 6.29
CA ALA A 170 11.17 2.39 6.20
C ALA A 170 11.93 3.69 6.54
N LEU A 171 11.32 4.87 6.30
CA LEU A 171 11.92 6.16 6.64
C LEU A 171 11.90 6.47 8.15
N LEU A 172 10.96 5.87 8.89
CA LEU A 172 10.78 6.11 10.33
C LEU A 172 11.66 5.22 11.21
N GLU A 173 12.44 4.32 10.61
CA GLU A 173 13.45 3.47 11.28
C GLU A 173 14.83 4.13 11.30
#